data_AF-A0A957RHD7-F1
#
_entry.id   AF-A0A957RHD7-F1
#
_cell.length_a   1.000
_cell.length_b   1.000
_cell.length_c   1.000
_cell.angle_alpha   90.00
_cell.angle_beta   90.00
_cell.angle_gamma   90.00
#
_symmetry.space_group_name_H-M   'P 1'
#
loop_
_entity.id
_entity.type
_entity.pdbx_description
1 polymer ?
#
loop_
_entity_poly.entity_id
_entity_poly.type
_entity_poly.pdbx_seq_one_letter_code
_entity_poly.pdbx_strand_id
1 'polypeptide(L)'
;MTNVRIERRTVPADLVESTPGAGGLGYWLLASPIILFLVWLWIDVFAYYSPLPQWADRLLAAVIFVGLIVLPLGLLAYRLITAFPRLFSHAGWDILPLEPVSEAEQYLVHYTFQARHRADGGLRRLWLRAAQGWVYIEIIAIFVGAIAMIPLFFSAVDFGFGQ
;
A
#
# COMPACT_ATOMS: atom_id res chain seq x y z
N MET A 1 -34.67 -32.02 8.63
CA MET A 1 -33.66 -30.98 8.32
C MET A 1 -33.27 -30.33 9.63
N THR A 2 -32.13 -30.74 10.20
CA THR A 2 -31.62 -30.22 11.46
C THR A 2 -31.13 -28.79 11.24
N ASN A 3 -31.73 -27.83 11.94
CA ASN A 3 -31.34 -26.43 11.91
C ASN A 3 -29.94 -26.32 12.58
N VAL A 4 -28.88 -26.39 11.77
CA VAL A 4 -27.54 -26.08 12.27
C VAL A 4 -27.50 -24.57 12.49
N ARG A 5 -27.71 -24.15 13.74
CA ARG A 5 -27.42 -22.78 14.16
C ARG A 5 -25.93 -22.57 13.94
N ILE A 6 -25.56 -21.83 12.91
CA ILE A 6 -24.19 -21.35 12.73
C ILE A 6 -23.97 -20.31 13.83
N GLU A 7 -23.60 -20.76 15.02
CA GLU A 7 -23.09 -19.87 16.06
C GLU A 7 -21.78 -19.30 15.54
N ARG A 8 -21.78 -18.02 15.17
CA ARG A 8 -20.55 -17.29 14.84
C ARG A 8 -19.72 -17.18 16.11
N ARG A 9 -18.86 -18.18 16.32
CA ARG A 9 -17.88 -18.21 17.40
C ARG A 9 -17.01 -16.95 17.27
N THR A 10 -16.99 -16.18 18.35
CA THR A 10 -16.13 -15.00 18.45
C THR A 10 -14.83 -15.42 19.11
N VAL A 11 -13.72 -15.17 18.43
CA VAL A 11 -12.38 -15.61 18.88
C VAL A 11 -11.53 -14.39 19.16
N PRO A 12 -10.90 -14.27 20.33
CA PRO A 12 -9.95 -13.21 20.59
C PRO A 12 -8.68 -13.41 19.76
N ALA A 13 -8.17 -12.34 19.15
CA ALA A 13 -6.97 -12.37 18.33
C ALA A 13 -6.15 -11.10 18.49
N ASP A 14 -4.85 -11.25 18.31
CA ASP A 14 -3.93 -10.13 18.25
C ASP A 14 -3.59 -9.78 16.80
N LEU A 15 -3.36 -8.51 16.56
CA LEU A 15 -2.86 -8.01 15.29
C LEU A 15 -1.35 -7.88 15.39
N VAL A 16 -0.63 -8.68 14.62
CA VAL A 16 0.83 -8.62 14.53
C VAL A 16 1.21 -7.98 13.21
N GLU A 17 2.10 -7.01 13.21
CA GLU A 17 2.53 -6.37 11.97
C GLU A 17 3.18 -7.39 11.03
N SER A 18 2.64 -7.51 9.82
CA SER A 18 3.05 -8.54 8.89
C SER A 18 4.42 -8.23 8.29
N THR A 19 5.30 -9.24 8.27
CA THR A 19 6.58 -9.12 7.57
C THR A 19 6.37 -9.57 6.12
N PRO A 20 6.60 -8.72 5.12
CA PRO A 20 6.36 -9.09 3.73
C PRO A 20 7.17 -10.32 3.29
N GLY A 21 6.48 -11.38 2.85
CA GLY A 21 7.10 -12.66 2.45
C GLY A 21 8.00 -12.60 1.21
N ALA A 22 7.77 -11.62 0.31
CA ALA A 22 8.59 -11.40 -0.89
C ALA A 22 9.88 -10.59 -0.63
N GLY A 23 10.15 -10.22 0.62
CA GLY A 23 11.18 -9.23 0.95
C GLY A 23 10.84 -7.84 0.41
N GLY A 24 11.68 -6.85 0.71
CA GLY A 24 11.42 -5.46 0.32
C GLY A 24 11.45 -5.20 -1.18
N LEU A 25 12.26 -5.97 -1.91
CA LEU A 25 12.49 -5.77 -3.33
C LEU A 25 11.23 -6.03 -4.16
N GLY A 26 10.43 -7.04 -3.80
CA GLY A 26 9.17 -7.32 -4.52
C GLY A 26 8.21 -6.13 -4.47
N TYR A 27 8.05 -5.49 -3.31
CA TYR A 27 7.19 -4.32 -3.16
C TYR A 27 7.73 -3.10 -3.91
N TRP A 28 9.06 -2.90 -3.92
CA TRP A 28 9.65 -1.82 -4.71
C TRP A 28 9.50 -2.02 -6.22
N LEU A 29 9.60 -3.27 -6.69
CA LEU A 29 9.37 -3.58 -8.09
C LEU A 29 7.91 -3.31 -8.47
N LEU A 30 6.97 -3.74 -7.63
CA LEU A 30 5.55 -3.46 -7.84
C LEU A 30 5.26 -1.96 -7.85
N ALA A 31 5.84 -1.20 -6.91
CA ALA A 31 5.73 0.24 -6.80
C ALA A 31 6.48 1.03 -7.90
N SER A 32 7.33 0.35 -8.68
CA SER A 32 8.27 1.02 -9.58
C SER A 32 7.61 1.83 -10.70
N PRO A 33 6.49 1.44 -11.33
CA PRO A 33 5.94 2.19 -12.46
C PRO A 33 5.60 3.62 -12.09
N ILE A 34 4.84 3.83 -11.00
CA ILE A 34 4.47 5.17 -10.55
C ILE A 34 5.68 5.96 -10.05
N ILE A 35 6.61 5.31 -9.32
CA ILE A 35 7.81 5.98 -8.80
C ILE A 35 8.72 6.42 -9.94
N LEU A 36 8.93 5.58 -10.96
CA LEU A 36 9.76 5.90 -12.12
C LEU A 36 9.15 7.03 -12.96
N PHE A 37 7.83 7.05 -13.12
CA PHE A 37 7.15 8.16 -13.77
C PHE A 37 7.34 9.47 -12.99
N LEU A 38 7.14 9.44 -11.67
CA LEU A 38 7.26 10.63 -10.82
C LEU A 38 8.71 11.12 -10.69
N VAL A 39 9.70 10.23 -10.61
CA VAL A 39 11.11 10.64 -10.54
C VAL A 39 11.57 11.25 -11.86
N TRP A 40 11.09 10.75 -12.99
CA TRP A 40 11.37 11.35 -14.30
C TRP A 40 10.84 12.80 -14.36
N LEU A 41 9.57 13.01 -13.97
CA LEU A 41 8.97 14.35 -13.91
C LEU A 41 9.72 15.26 -12.94
N TRP A 42 10.10 14.73 -11.77
CA TRP A 42 10.83 15.47 -10.75
C TRP A 42 12.21 15.92 -11.24
N ILE A 43 12.96 15.04 -11.90
CA ILE A 43 14.28 15.35 -12.44
C ILE A 43 14.18 16.48 -13.47
N ASP A 44 13.16 16.46 -14.33
CA ASP A 44 12.94 17.49 -15.34
C ASP A 44 12.68 18.86 -14.70
N VAL A 45 11.78 18.91 -13.70
CA VAL A 45 11.50 20.12 -12.92
C VAL A 45 12.74 20.59 -12.16
N PHE A 46 13.49 19.69 -11.53
CA PHE A 46 14.67 20.04 -10.75
C PHE A 46 15.78 20.61 -11.64
N ALA A 47 16.03 19.99 -12.80
CA ALA A 47 17.04 20.43 -13.76
C ALA A 47 16.73 21.82 -14.32
N TYR A 48 15.46 22.21 -14.43
CA TYR A 48 15.07 23.56 -14.86
C TYR A 48 15.57 24.65 -13.90
N TYR A 49 15.60 24.38 -12.58
CA TYR A 49 15.98 25.37 -11.56
C TYR A 49 17.43 25.25 -11.09
N SER A 50 18.12 24.15 -11.42
CA SER A 50 19.46 23.90 -10.89
C SER A 50 20.56 24.44 -11.82
N PRO A 51 21.57 25.12 -11.27
CA PRO A 51 22.72 25.61 -12.04
C PRO A 51 23.86 24.59 -12.17
N LEU A 52 23.69 23.34 -11.71
CA LEU A 52 24.77 22.36 -11.67
C LEU A 52 24.95 21.63 -13.03
N PRO A 53 26.05 20.86 -13.19
CA PRO A 53 26.20 19.97 -14.33
C PRO A 53 25.12 18.88 -14.36
N GLN A 54 24.64 18.54 -15.56
CA GLN A 54 23.49 17.63 -15.75
C GLN A 54 23.58 16.28 -15.02
N TRP A 55 24.77 15.67 -14.92
CA TRP A 55 24.93 14.38 -14.24
C TRP A 55 24.81 14.53 -12.72
N ALA A 56 25.35 15.61 -12.15
CA ALA A 56 25.28 15.90 -10.72
C ALA A 56 23.85 16.28 -10.33
N ASP A 57 23.15 17.01 -11.20
CA ASP A 57 21.74 17.34 -11.03
C ASP A 57 20.85 16.13 -10.95
N ARG A 58 20.97 15.18 -11.89
CA ARG A 58 20.14 13.98 -11.88
C ARG A 58 20.34 13.16 -10.61
N LEU A 59 21.59 13.02 -10.15
CA LEU A 59 21.90 12.28 -8.94
C LEU A 59 21.34 12.98 -7.69
N LEU A 60 21.58 14.30 -7.58
CA LEU A 60 21.10 15.09 -6.45
C LEU A 60 19.57 15.14 -6.41
N ALA A 61 18.93 15.37 -7.56
CA ALA A 61 17.49 15.35 -7.71
C ALA A 61 16.90 14.01 -7.26
N ALA A 62 17.49 12.88 -7.69
CA ALA A 62 17.04 11.55 -7.28
C ALA A 62 17.17 11.32 -5.77
N VAL A 63 18.28 11.73 -5.16
CA VAL A 63 18.48 11.61 -3.70
C VAL A 63 17.46 12.45 -2.94
N ILE A 64 17.24 13.70 -3.36
CA ILE A 64 16.25 14.59 -2.77
C ILE A 64 14.84 14.02 -2.95
N PHE A 65 14.51 13.50 -4.12
CA PHE A 65 13.23 12.84 -4.39
C PHE A 65 12.99 11.66 -3.45
N VAL A 66 14.00 10.80 -3.26
CA VAL A 66 13.87 9.67 -2.35
C VAL A 66 13.65 10.14 -0.91
N GLY A 67 14.43 11.12 -0.45
CA GLY A 67 14.37 11.61 0.92
C GLY A 67 13.10 12.41 1.25
N LEU A 68 12.62 13.25 0.33
CA LEU A 68 11.50 14.16 0.56
C LEU A 68 10.16 13.62 0.11
N ILE A 69 10.14 12.73 -0.89
CA ILE A 69 8.90 12.25 -1.52
C ILE A 69 8.73 10.76 -1.27
N VAL A 70 9.68 9.93 -1.72
CA VAL A 70 9.51 8.47 -1.67
C VAL A 70 9.38 7.97 -0.23
N LEU A 71 10.33 8.29 0.65
CA LEU A 71 10.28 7.79 2.02
C LEU A 71 9.10 8.36 2.81
N PRO A 72 8.83 9.68 2.83
CA PRO A 72 7.76 10.23 3.66
C PRO A 72 6.38 9.79 3.18
N LEU A 73 6.10 9.82 1.87
CA LEU A 73 4.79 9.42 1.35
C LEU A 73 4.53 7.93 1.51
N GLY A 74 5.54 7.09 1.26
CA GLY A 74 5.41 5.65 1.48
C GLY A 74 5.11 5.34 2.96
N LEU A 75 5.84 5.95 3.88
CA LEU A 75 5.59 5.76 5.32
C LEU A 75 4.22 6.29 5.76
N LEU A 76 3.79 7.43 5.23
CA LEU A 76 2.47 8.01 5.51
C LEU A 76 1.34 7.11 5.00
N ALA A 77 1.43 6.64 3.76
CA ALA A 77 0.45 5.72 3.19
C ALA A 77 0.37 4.42 3.97
N TYR A 78 1.52 3.84 4.32
CA TYR A 78 1.57 2.65 5.18
C TYR A 78 0.89 2.89 6.53
N ARG A 79 1.21 4.01 7.20
CA ARG A 79 0.57 4.39 8.47
C ARG A 79 -0.92 4.61 8.34
N LEU A 80 -1.37 5.21 7.24
CA LEU A 80 -2.78 5.46 6.97
C LEU A 80 -3.55 4.14 6.83
N ILE A 81 -3.08 3.23 5.99
CA ILE A 81 -3.73 1.92 5.77
C ILE A 81 -3.74 1.10 7.05
N THR A 82 -2.60 1.00 7.74
CA THR A 82 -2.50 0.21 8.98
C THR A 82 -3.23 0.83 10.18
N ALA A 83 -3.68 2.08 10.09
CA ALA A 83 -4.55 2.69 11.11
C ALA A 83 -5.97 2.07 11.12
N PHE A 84 -6.41 1.48 10.00
CA PHE A 84 -7.74 0.90 9.82
C PHE A 84 -7.71 -0.63 9.62
N PRO A 85 -7.28 -1.42 10.62
CA PRO A 85 -7.10 -2.87 10.47
C PRO A 85 -8.38 -3.65 10.19
N ARG A 86 -9.56 -3.08 10.45
CA ARG A 86 -10.85 -3.73 10.13
C ARG A 86 -11.15 -3.72 8.62
N LEU A 87 -10.73 -2.67 7.92
CA LEU A 87 -10.91 -2.57 6.47
C LEU A 87 -9.78 -3.29 5.73
N PHE A 88 -8.60 -3.34 6.34
CA PHE A 88 -7.37 -3.84 5.73
C PHE A 88 -6.72 -4.92 6.60
N SER A 89 -7.49 -5.94 6.99
CA SER A 89 -7.03 -7.00 7.89
C SER A 89 -5.87 -7.83 7.35
N HIS A 90 -5.72 -7.88 6.02
CA HIS A 90 -4.62 -8.57 5.34
C HIS A 90 -3.55 -7.60 4.80
N ALA A 91 -3.70 -6.28 5.02
CA ALA A 91 -2.72 -5.29 4.54
C ALA A 91 -1.93 -4.74 5.73
N GLY A 92 -0.70 -5.25 5.88
CA GLY A 92 0.23 -4.82 6.93
C GLY A 92 -0.03 -5.44 8.31
N TRP A 93 -1.09 -6.23 8.46
CA TRP A 93 -1.42 -6.96 9.69
C TRP A 93 -1.63 -8.45 9.39
N ASP A 94 -1.12 -9.29 10.27
CA ASP A 94 -1.43 -10.71 10.40
C ASP A 94 -2.30 -10.89 11.65
N ILE A 95 -3.37 -11.67 11.51
CA ILE A 95 -4.27 -12.01 12.63
C ILE A 95 -3.72 -13.26 13.31
N LEU A 96 -3.37 -13.15 14.59
CA LEU A 96 -2.92 -14.26 15.42
C LEU A 96 -4.02 -14.62 16.44
N PRO A 97 -4.77 -15.72 16.22
CA PRO A 97 -5.78 -16.17 17.17
C PRO A 97 -5.14 -16.55 18.51
N LEU A 98 -5.73 -16.11 19.62
CA LEU A 98 -5.29 -16.47 20.98
C LEU A 98 -5.84 -17.84 21.42
N GLU A 99 -6.84 -18.34 20.71
CA GLU A 99 -7.37 -19.70 20.86
C GLU A 99 -7.02 -20.53 19.62
N PRO A 100 -6.86 -21.85 19.76
CA PRO A 100 -6.69 -22.72 18.60
C PRO A 100 -7.93 -22.66 17.70
N VAL A 101 -7.70 -22.26 16.45
CA VAL A 101 -8.68 -22.25 15.36
C VAL A 101 -8.11 -23.12 14.24
N SER A 102 -8.83 -24.16 13.86
CA SER A 102 -8.41 -25.01 12.73
C SER A 102 -8.49 -24.23 11.41
N GLU A 103 -7.67 -24.58 10.42
CA GLU A 103 -7.67 -23.89 9.11
C GLU A 103 -9.06 -23.86 8.47
N ALA A 104 -9.84 -24.94 8.61
CA ALA A 104 -11.20 -25.05 8.09
C ALA A 104 -12.19 -24.07 8.76
N GLU A 105 -11.90 -23.62 9.98
CA GLU A 105 -12.74 -22.72 10.77
C GLU A 105 -12.33 -21.25 10.67
N GLN A 106 -11.14 -20.95 10.14
CA GLN A 106 -10.57 -19.60 10.13
C GLN A 106 -11.46 -18.54 9.45
N TYR A 107 -12.28 -18.95 8.48
CA TYR A 107 -13.22 -18.08 7.76
C TYR A 107 -14.64 -18.06 8.34
N LEU A 108 -14.92 -18.93 9.33
CA LEU A 108 -16.23 -19.05 9.98
C LEU A 108 -16.29 -18.29 11.31
N VAL A 109 -15.13 -18.01 11.90
CA VAL A 109 -15.00 -17.30 13.18
C VAL A 109 -14.95 -15.79 13.01
N HIS A 110 -15.51 -15.07 13.96
CA HIS A 110 -15.39 -13.63 14.04
C HIS A 110 -14.24 -13.25 14.98
N TYR A 111 -13.19 -12.63 14.44
CA TYR A 111 -12.04 -12.21 15.26
C TYR A 111 -12.32 -10.90 16.00
N THR A 112 -12.03 -10.89 17.30
CA THR A 112 -12.04 -9.69 18.14
C THR A 112 -10.63 -9.28 18.49
N PHE A 113 -10.23 -8.10 17.99
CA PHE A 113 -8.87 -7.60 18.17
C PHE A 113 -8.64 -7.10 19.59
N GLN A 114 -7.76 -7.75 20.35
CA GLN A 114 -7.41 -7.36 21.71
C GLN A 114 -6.20 -6.43 21.75
N ALA A 115 -5.07 -6.84 21.15
CA ALA A 115 -3.85 -6.04 21.12
C ALA A 115 -3.29 -5.83 19.70
N ARG A 116 -2.43 -4.81 19.56
CA ARG A 116 -1.67 -4.51 18.34
C ARG A 116 -0.19 -4.55 18.63
N HIS A 117 0.52 -5.49 18.01
CA HIS A 117 1.95 -5.67 18.14
C HIS A 117 2.64 -5.15 16.89
N ARG A 118 3.18 -3.93 16.97
CA ARG A 118 4.02 -3.38 15.91
C ARG A 118 5.42 -3.95 15.99
N ALA A 119 5.99 -4.10 14.82
CA ALA A 119 7.37 -4.48 14.64
C ALA A 119 8.29 -3.30 15.00
N ASP A 120 9.48 -3.58 15.53
CA ASP A 120 10.53 -2.60 15.85
C ASP A 120 10.81 -1.58 14.73
N GLY A 121 11.26 -0.39 15.12
CA GLY A 121 11.49 0.75 14.23
C GLY A 121 12.81 0.76 13.44
N GLY A 122 13.45 -0.38 13.22
CA GLY A 122 14.75 -0.42 12.52
C GLY A 122 14.69 0.13 11.08
N LEU A 123 15.82 0.62 10.55
CA LEU A 123 15.91 1.21 9.20
C LEU A 123 15.38 0.26 8.11
N ARG A 124 15.72 -1.03 8.21
CA ARG A 124 15.20 -2.06 7.29
C ARG A 124 13.67 -2.10 7.32
N ARG A 125 13.05 -2.03 8.49
CA ARG A 125 11.58 -2.04 8.61
C ARG A 125 10.96 -0.75 8.09
N LEU A 126 11.59 0.40 8.31
CA LEU A 126 11.15 1.67 7.70
C LEU A 126 11.18 1.59 6.17
N TRP A 127 12.24 1.04 5.59
CA TRP A 127 12.36 0.84 4.15
C TRP A 127 11.26 -0.09 3.60
N LEU A 128 10.95 -1.18 4.30
CA LEU A 128 9.86 -2.10 3.93
C LEU A 128 8.49 -1.44 4.00
N ARG A 129 8.22 -0.69 5.08
CA ARG A 129 6.96 0.04 5.25
C ARG A 129 6.77 1.07 4.14
N ALA A 130 7.83 1.80 3.78
CA ALA A 130 7.79 2.74 2.66
C ALA A 130 7.44 2.03 1.34
N ALA A 131 8.08 0.90 1.04
CA ALA A 131 7.81 0.10 -0.16
C ALA A 131 6.34 -0.35 -0.22
N GLN A 132 5.83 -0.92 0.87
CA GLN A 132 4.43 -1.35 0.97
C GLN A 132 3.46 -0.17 0.81
N GLY A 133 3.77 0.98 1.43
CA GLY A 133 2.98 2.19 1.29
C GLY A 133 2.86 2.65 -0.16
N TRP A 134 3.93 2.58 -0.94
CA TRP A 134 3.88 2.92 -2.37
C TRP A 134 3.04 1.95 -3.18
N VAL A 135 3.07 0.65 -2.87
CA VAL A 135 2.15 -0.31 -3.50
C VAL A 135 0.70 0.06 -3.20
N TYR A 136 0.38 0.51 -1.98
CA TYR A 136 -0.97 1.00 -1.65
C TYR A 136 -1.34 2.25 -2.45
N ILE A 137 -0.42 3.21 -2.57
CA ILE A 137 -0.63 4.42 -3.39
C ILE A 137 -0.92 4.03 -4.84
N GLU A 138 -0.13 3.12 -5.41
CA GLU A 138 -0.31 2.70 -6.79
C GLU A 138 -1.65 2.01 -7.03
N ILE A 139 -2.04 1.10 -6.13
CA ILE A 139 -3.38 0.46 -6.20
C ILE A 139 -4.47 1.52 -6.17
N ILE A 140 -4.40 2.49 -5.25
CA ILE A 140 -5.38 3.58 -5.16
C ILE A 140 -5.38 4.42 -6.44
N ALA A 141 -4.21 4.77 -6.98
CA ALA A 141 -4.09 5.56 -8.21
C ALA A 141 -4.72 4.84 -9.41
N ILE A 142 -4.52 3.52 -9.52
CA ILE A 142 -5.15 2.69 -10.55
C ILE A 142 -6.68 2.71 -10.39
N PHE A 143 -7.20 2.51 -9.18
CA PHE A 143 -8.65 2.55 -8.94
C PHE A 143 -9.26 3.91 -9.24
N VAL A 144 -8.64 5.00 -8.77
CA VAL A 144 -9.09 6.37 -9.04
C VAL A 144 -9.05 6.66 -10.53
N GLY A 145 -7.97 6.28 -11.22
CA GLY A 145 -7.85 6.40 -12.67
C GLY A 145 -8.96 5.64 -13.40
N ALA A 146 -9.21 4.39 -13.03
CA ALA A 146 -10.27 3.58 -13.63
C ALA A 146 -11.66 4.21 -13.44
N ILE A 147 -11.96 4.73 -12.25
CA ILE A 147 -13.24 5.42 -11.97
C ILE A 147 -13.33 6.73 -12.78
N ALA A 148 -12.25 7.51 -12.84
CA ALA A 148 -12.20 8.76 -13.60
C ALA A 148 -12.36 8.55 -15.11
N MET A 149 -11.99 7.38 -15.63
CA MET A 149 -12.21 7.03 -17.03
C MET A 149 -13.68 6.80 -17.37
N ILE A 150 -14.55 6.49 -16.41
CA ILE A 150 -15.99 6.25 -16.65
C ILE A 150 -16.67 7.49 -17.26
N PRO A 151 -16.63 8.68 -16.64
CA PRO A 151 -17.24 9.88 -17.24
C PRO A 151 -16.54 10.31 -18.53
N LEU A 152 -15.22 10.11 -18.65
CA LEU A 152 -14.49 10.40 -19.90
C LEU A 152 -14.95 9.52 -21.06
N PHE A 153 -15.22 8.24 -20.79
CA PHE A 153 -15.76 7.31 -21.78
C PHE A 153 -17.15 7.73 -22.25
N PHE A 154 -18.07 8.02 -21.32
CA PHE A 154 -19.41 8.49 -21.68
C PHE A 154 -19.35 9.83 -22.44
N SER A 155 -18.52 10.75 -21.99
CA SER A 155 -18.28 12.01 -22.71
C SER A 155 -17.77 11.78 -24.13
N ALA A 156 -16.82 10.87 -24.34
CA ALA A 156 -16.29 10.58 -25.68
C ALA A 156 -17.33 9.94 -26.61
N VAL A 157 -18.18 9.06 -26.08
CA VAL A 157 -19.29 8.45 -26.83
C VAL A 157 -20.34 9.52 -27.19
N ASP A 158 -20.70 10.39 -26.24
CA ASP A 158 -21.69 11.46 -26.43
C ASP A 158 -21.19 12.56 -27.40
N PHE A 159 -19.88 12.81 -27.47
CA PHE A 159 -19.27 13.71 -28.45
C PHE A 159 -19.06 13.09 -29.84
N GLY A 160 -19.54 11.87 -30.08
CA GLY A 160 -19.52 11.25 -31.40
C GLY A 160 -18.17 10.68 -31.85
N PHE A 161 -17.21 10.49 -30.93
CA PHE A 161 -15.96 9.79 -31.25
C PHE A 161 -16.14 8.26 -31.43
N GLY A 162 -17.36 7.75 -31.23
CA GLY A 162 -17.73 6.34 -31.39
C GLY A 162 -18.47 5.99 -32.69
N GLN A 163 -18.58 6.92 -33.65
CA GLN A 163 -18.96 6.65 -35.04
C GLN A 163 -17.72 6.58 -35.94
#